data_AF-A0AAN6KEM5-F1
#
_entry.id   AF-A0AAN6KEM5-F1
#
_cell.length_a   1.000
_cell.length_b   1.000
_cell.length_c   1.000
_cell.angle_alpha   90.00
_cell.angle_beta   90.00
_cell.angle_gamma   90.00
#
_symmetry.space_group_name_H-M   'P 1'
#
loop_
_entity.id
_entity.type
_entity.pdbx_description
1 polymer ?
#
loop_
_entity_poly.entity_id
_entity_poly.type
_entity_poly.pdbx_seq_one_letter_code
_entity_poly.pdbx_strand_id
1 'polypeptide(L)'
;MAPYQPTHLPYGLKDPAKRVIRNPGLKDEANFLRYGVETGGDHFSVRVTVKGGGGVPIHRHYGYSEIFNPVSGAVGVVGENGTKTMILRPDDTYQVQSEEWHRFFNPSETASIVFEIKIQPAHQGFDKLLYIYYGLADDGHGRPDGAPKSLFHALMLMNMGGVGYPGLVGWLFGVFVVIAGLIAGDWRRRALDQEILR
;
A
#
# COMPACT_ATOMS: atom_id res chain seq x y z
N MET A 1 3.01 -24.53 -10.75
CA MET A 1 3.20 -23.06 -10.64
C MET A 1 4.66 -22.80 -10.29
N ALA A 2 5.28 -21.78 -10.87
CA ALA A 2 6.63 -21.39 -10.45
C ALA A 2 6.61 -20.89 -8.99
N PRO A 3 7.64 -21.17 -8.18
CA PRO A 3 7.70 -20.68 -6.81
C PRO A 3 7.70 -19.15 -6.80
N TYR A 4 7.06 -18.53 -5.79
CA TYR A 4 7.10 -17.09 -5.59
C TYR A 4 8.54 -16.62 -5.41
N GLN A 5 9.03 -15.79 -6.34
CA GLN A 5 10.38 -15.23 -6.33
C GLN A 5 10.31 -13.74 -6.01
N PRO A 6 10.62 -13.32 -4.77
CA PRO A 6 10.59 -11.92 -4.40
C PRO A 6 11.71 -11.13 -5.10
N THR A 7 11.40 -9.94 -5.59
CA THR A 7 12.39 -8.99 -6.14
C THR A 7 13.27 -8.35 -5.06
N HIS A 8 12.85 -8.42 -3.79
CA HIS A 8 13.61 -7.95 -2.64
C HIS A 8 13.15 -8.70 -1.37
N LEU A 9 14.01 -8.77 -0.34
CA LEU A 9 13.59 -9.30 0.96
C LEU A 9 13.03 -8.16 1.83
N PRO A 10 11.89 -8.37 2.51
CA PRO A 10 11.33 -7.38 3.41
C PRO A 10 12.30 -7.01 4.55
N TYR A 11 12.38 -5.73 4.90
CA TYR A 11 13.31 -5.24 5.92
C TYR A 11 13.13 -5.90 7.30
N GLY A 12 11.88 -6.14 7.71
CA GLY A 12 11.54 -6.80 8.97
C GLY A 12 11.51 -8.33 8.90
N LEU A 13 11.92 -8.95 7.79
CA LEU A 13 11.91 -10.40 7.65
C LEU A 13 12.83 -11.08 8.68
N LYS A 14 14.07 -10.57 8.79
CA LYS A 14 15.11 -11.12 9.70
C LYS A 14 15.18 -10.41 11.05
N ASP A 15 14.47 -9.31 11.21
CA ASP A 15 14.52 -8.46 12.40
C ASP A 15 13.10 -8.11 12.84
N PRO A 16 12.55 -8.83 13.85
CA PRO A 16 11.21 -8.57 14.37
C PRO A 16 11.00 -7.14 14.86
N ALA A 17 12.05 -6.44 15.32
CA ALA A 17 11.94 -5.06 15.78
C ALA A 17 11.59 -4.09 14.63
N LYS A 18 11.88 -4.47 13.38
CA LYS A 18 11.56 -3.71 12.16
C LYS A 18 10.21 -4.10 11.55
N ARG A 19 9.41 -4.91 12.23
CA ARG A 19 8.04 -5.24 11.79
C ARG A 19 7.01 -4.20 12.21
N VAL A 20 7.39 -3.17 12.96
CA VAL A 20 6.49 -2.09 13.36
C VAL A 20 6.94 -0.78 12.73
N ILE A 21 6.03 -0.12 12.02
CA ILE A 21 6.25 1.19 11.39
C ILE A 21 5.11 2.14 11.79
N ARG A 22 5.38 3.45 11.86
CA ARG A 22 4.40 4.47 12.26
C ARG A 22 4.31 5.60 11.24
N ASN A 23 3.11 6.12 10.99
CA ASN A 23 2.91 7.30 10.17
C ASN A 23 2.12 8.36 10.97
N PRO A 24 2.78 9.43 11.46
CA PRO A 24 2.12 10.48 12.23
C PRO A 24 1.00 11.21 11.48
N GLY A 25 1.14 11.38 10.16
CA GLY A 25 0.14 12.06 9.32
C GLY A 25 -1.15 11.26 9.17
N LEU A 26 -1.04 9.94 9.04
CA LEU A 26 -2.21 9.03 9.01
C LEU A 26 -2.73 8.70 10.42
N LYS A 27 -1.96 9.06 11.45
CA LYS A 27 -2.17 8.70 12.86
C LYS A 27 -2.26 7.18 13.07
N ASP A 28 -1.45 6.43 12.35
CA ASP A 28 -1.46 4.97 12.39
C ASP A 28 -0.11 4.32 12.69
N GLU A 29 -0.19 3.06 13.08
CA GLU A 29 0.91 2.13 13.28
C GLU A 29 0.57 0.83 12.58
N ALA A 30 1.50 0.31 11.78
CA ALA A 30 1.37 -0.94 11.07
C ALA A 30 2.37 -1.96 11.62
N ASN A 31 1.88 -3.15 11.97
CA ASN A 31 2.65 -4.29 12.45
C ASN A 31 2.54 -5.45 11.45
N PHE A 32 3.64 -5.74 10.76
CA PHE A 32 3.72 -6.78 9.73
C PHE A 32 3.56 -8.19 10.34
N LEU A 33 2.50 -8.89 9.95
CA LEU A 33 2.19 -10.24 10.48
C LEU A 33 2.79 -11.33 9.61
N ARG A 34 2.60 -11.25 8.28
CA ARG A 34 3.17 -12.16 7.28
C ARG A 34 3.57 -11.42 6.03
N TYR A 35 4.77 -11.67 5.54
CA TYR A 35 5.22 -11.22 4.23
C TYR A 35 4.86 -12.22 3.14
N GLY A 36 4.78 -11.77 1.88
CA GLY A 36 4.54 -12.65 0.74
C GLY A 36 5.54 -13.80 0.62
N VAL A 37 6.80 -13.58 1.03
CA VAL A 37 7.82 -14.65 1.06
C VAL A 37 7.52 -15.74 2.08
N GLU A 38 6.88 -15.40 3.20
CA GLU A 38 6.53 -16.35 4.27
C GLU A 38 5.30 -17.18 3.91
N THR A 39 4.50 -16.72 2.94
CA THR A 39 3.26 -17.37 2.48
C THR A 39 3.40 -18.00 1.09
N GLY A 40 4.60 -18.00 0.51
CA GLY A 40 4.81 -18.50 -0.85
C GLY A 40 4.05 -17.70 -1.93
N GLY A 41 3.75 -16.42 -1.66
CA GLY A 41 3.05 -15.52 -2.57
C GLY A 41 1.53 -15.48 -2.41
N ASP A 42 0.95 -16.32 -1.55
CA ASP A 42 -0.50 -16.39 -1.34
C ASP A 42 -1.06 -15.05 -0.82
N HIS A 43 -0.48 -14.52 0.25
CA HIS A 43 -0.90 -13.23 0.78
C HIS A 43 0.19 -12.51 1.57
N PHE A 44 0.00 -11.21 1.73
CA PHE A 44 0.69 -10.39 2.73
C PHE A 44 -0.34 -9.98 3.79
N SER A 45 0.04 -9.88 5.07
CA SER A 45 -0.85 -9.41 6.14
C SER A 45 -0.17 -8.49 7.14
N VAL A 46 -0.94 -7.52 7.61
CA VAL A 46 -0.51 -6.47 8.52
C VAL A 46 -1.64 -6.14 9.49
N ARG A 47 -1.30 -5.91 10.76
CA ARG A 47 -2.21 -5.36 11.76
C ARG A 47 -2.00 -3.86 11.83
N VAL A 48 -3.07 -3.10 11.68
CA VAL A 48 -3.04 -1.64 11.70
C VAL A 48 -3.79 -1.15 12.94
N THR A 49 -3.15 -0.25 13.69
CA THR A 49 -3.76 0.52 14.77
C THR A 49 -3.90 1.96 14.33
N VAL A 50 -5.11 2.51 14.37
CA VAL A 50 -5.40 3.88 13.91
C VAL A 50 -5.99 4.68 15.06
N LYS A 51 -5.36 5.81 15.42
CA LYS A 51 -5.89 6.72 16.45
C LYS A 51 -7.14 7.44 15.97
N GLY A 52 -7.83 8.11 16.90
CA GLY A 52 -9.03 8.88 16.60
C GLY A 52 -8.83 9.92 15.49
N GLY A 53 -9.79 9.97 14.56
CA GLY A 53 -9.77 10.82 13.38
C GLY A 53 -8.61 10.54 12.41
N GLY A 54 -7.99 9.35 12.50
CA GLY A 54 -6.99 8.86 11.55
C GLY A 54 -7.61 8.08 10.39
N GLY A 55 -6.79 7.76 9.40
CA GLY A 55 -7.23 7.04 8.20
C GLY A 55 -6.42 7.42 6.98
N VAL A 56 -6.78 6.82 5.85
CA VAL A 56 -6.09 7.02 4.57
C VAL A 56 -6.96 7.80 3.59
N PRO A 57 -6.35 8.53 2.64
CA PRO A 57 -7.08 9.14 1.53
C PRO A 57 -7.70 8.06 0.62
N ILE A 58 -8.67 8.46 -0.20
CA ILE A 58 -9.25 7.60 -1.23
C ILE A 58 -8.17 7.17 -2.25
N HIS A 59 -8.08 5.87 -2.51
CA HIS A 59 -7.12 5.28 -3.44
C HIS A 59 -7.64 3.97 -4.03
N ARG A 60 -6.87 3.34 -4.90
CA ARG A 60 -7.12 2.00 -5.42
C ARG A 60 -5.81 1.24 -5.61
N HIS A 61 -5.90 -0.08 -5.70
CA HIS A 61 -4.77 -0.97 -5.91
C HIS A 61 -4.84 -1.66 -7.27
N TYR A 62 -3.70 -1.91 -7.89
CA TYR A 62 -3.60 -2.64 -9.16
C TYR A 62 -2.97 -4.01 -8.95
N GLY A 63 -3.69 -5.07 -9.32
CA GLY A 63 -3.19 -6.44 -9.33
C GLY A 63 -3.37 -7.22 -8.03
N TYR A 64 -4.05 -6.64 -7.02
CA TYR A 64 -4.35 -7.30 -5.76
C TYR A 64 -5.59 -6.70 -5.09
N SER A 65 -6.28 -7.53 -4.31
CA SER A 65 -7.38 -7.14 -3.43
C SER A 65 -6.89 -6.82 -2.02
N GLU A 66 -7.67 -6.02 -1.30
CA GLU A 66 -7.43 -5.68 0.11
C GLU A 66 -8.62 -6.18 0.96
N ILE A 67 -8.35 -6.98 1.99
CA ILE A 67 -9.36 -7.60 2.84
C ILE A 67 -9.22 -7.05 4.25
N PHE A 68 -10.28 -6.42 4.76
CA PHE A 68 -10.37 -5.82 6.09
C PHE A 68 -11.01 -6.79 7.08
N ASN A 69 -10.34 -6.99 8.21
CA ASN A 69 -10.79 -7.83 9.33
C ASN A 69 -10.67 -7.02 10.63
N PRO A 70 -11.73 -6.35 11.10
CA PRO A 70 -11.68 -5.61 12.35
C PRO A 70 -11.35 -6.51 13.55
N VAL A 71 -10.50 -6.02 14.45
CA VAL A 71 -10.10 -6.74 15.67
C VAL A 71 -10.64 -6.05 16.91
N SER A 72 -10.59 -4.71 16.96
CA SER A 72 -11.11 -3.91 18.07
C SER A 72 -11.61 -2.56 17.59
N GLY A 73 -12.77 -2.14 18.10
CA GLY A 73 -13.46 -0.93 17.67
C GLY A 73 -14.16 -1.08 16.31
N ALA A 74 -14.59 0.04 15.74
CA ALA A 74 -15.36 0.08 14.51
C ALA A 74 -14.55 0.73 13.39
N VAL A 75 -14.28 -0.01 12.31
CA VAL A 75 -13.50 0.48 11.16
C VAL A 75 -14.47 1.08 10.15
N GLY A 76 -14.31 2.36 9.83
CA GLY A 76 -15.02 2.97 8.72
C GLY A 76 -14.32 2.61 7.41
N VAL A 77 -15.05 2.08 6.44
CA VAL A 77 -14.56 1.82 5.09
C VAL A 77 -15.48 2.50 4.09
N VAL A 78 -14.92 3.36 3.25
CA VAL A 78 -15.59 3.79 2.02
C VAL A 78 -15.18 2.79 0.94
N GLY A 79 -16.13 2.03 0.41
CA GLY A 79 -15.93 1.01 -0.63
C GLY A 79 -16.93 1.18 -1.76
N GLU A 80 -17.16 0.12 -2.54
CA GLU A 80 -18.04 0.12 -3.74
C GLU A 80 -17.69 1.30 -4.67
N ASN A 81 -16.43 1.39 -5.09
CA ASN A 81 -15.91 2.49 -5.91
C ASN A 81 -16.11 3.89 -5.29
N GLY A 82 -15.94 4.00 -3.98
CA GLY A 82 -16.01 5.26 -3.26
C GLY A 82 -17.43 5.76 -2.99
N THR A 83 -18.46 4.96 -3.29
CA THR A 83 -19.86 5.40 -3.25
C THR A 83 -20.58 5.04 -1.96
N LYS A 84 -20.07 4.07 -1.20
CA LYS A 84 -20.73 3.57 0.01
C LYS A 84 -19.79 3.56 1.19
N THR A 85 -20.29 4.07 2.32
CA THR A 85 -19.62 3.98 3.62
C THR A 85 -20.19 2.81 4.42
N MET A 86 -19.31 1.97 4.93
CA MET A 86 -19.61 0.84 5.82
C MET A 86 -18.87 1.04 7.14
N ILE A 87 -19.48 0.59 8.23
CA ILE A 87 -18.85 0.54 9.55
C ILE A 87 -18.71 -0.94 9.92
N LEU A 88 -17.48 -1.44 9.84
CA LEU A 88 -17.14 -2.83 10.12
C LEU A 88 -16.78 -2.98 11.61
N ARG A 89 -17.29 -4.02 12.25
CA ARG A 89 -17.04 -4.41 13.64
C ARG A 89 -16.27 -5.73 13.69
N PRO A 90 -15.74 -6.14 14.86
CA PRO A 90 -15.20 -7.49 15.01
C PRO A 90 -16.19 -8.53 14.50
N ASP A 91 -15.67 -9.58 13.87
CA ASP A 91 -16.40 -10.62 13.13
C ASP A 91 -16.91 -10.24 11.74
N ASP A 92 -16.89 -8.95 11.36
CA ASP A 92 -17.12 -8.57 9.96
C ASP A 92 -15.89 -8.88 9.10
N THR A 93 -16.11 -9.07 7.80
CA THR A 93 -15.05 -9.13 6.80
C THR A 93 -15.52 -8.38 5.56
N TYR A 94 -14.65 -7.53 5.01
CA TYR A 94 -14.93 -6.83 3.78
C TYR A 94 -13.73 -6.88 2.85
N GLN A 95 -13.96 -7.32 1.61
CA GLN A 95 -12.94 -7.35 0.57
C GLN A 95 -13.20 -6.23 -0.44
N VAL A 96 -12.22 -5.36 -0.59
CA VAL A 96 -12.13 -4.45 -1.72
C VAL A 96 -11.43 -5.16 -2.87
N GLN A 97 -12.06 -5.19 -4.03
CA GLN A 97 -11.48 -5.82 -5.21
C GLN A 97 -10.36 -4.95 -5.81
N SER A 98 -9.47 -5.57 -6.58
CA SER A 98 -8.48 -4.84 -7.37
C SER A 98 -9.17 -3.76 -8.21
N GLU A 99 -8.54 -2.60 -8.30
CA GLU A 99 -8.96 -1.38 -9.01
C GLU A 99 -10.17 -0.64 -8.43
N GLU A 100 -10.81 -1.16 -7.38
CA GLU A 100 -11.90 -0.45 -6.72
C GLU A 100 -11.39 0.73 -5.89
N TRP A 101 -12.06 1.86 -6.00
CA TRP A 101 -11.78 3.03 -5.15
C TRP A 101 -12.27 2.78 -3.73
N HIS A 102 -11.38 2.99 -2.77
CA HIS A 102 -11.67 2.79 -1.36
C HIS A 102 -10.78 3.64 -0.45
N ARG A 103 -11.19 3.73 0.81
CA ARG A 103 -10.36 4.19 1.94
C ARG A 103 -10.89 3.61 3.24
N PHE A 104 -10.02 3.48 4.23
CA PHE A 104 -10.45 3.29 5.61
C PHE A 104 -10.26 4.56 6.45
N PHE A 105 -11.01 4.65 7.54
CA PHE A 105 -10.88 5.69 8.54
C PHE A 105 -11.35 5.21 9.91
N ASN A 106 -10.84 5.86 10.95
CA ASN A 106 -11.37 5.71 12.30
C ASN A 106 -12.55 6.68 12.48
N PRO A 107 -13.79 6.20 12.66
CA PRO A 107 -14.97 7.04 12.85
C PRO A 107 -15.02 7.68 14.25
N SER A 108 -14.19 7.24 15.20
CA SER A 108 -14.06 7.87 16.50
C SER A 108 -13.03 9.00 16.44
N GLU A 109 -13.27 10.09 17.18
CA GLU A 109 -12.30 11.17 17.35
C GLU A 109 -11.29 10.90 18.48
N THR A 110 -11.60 9.98 19.40
CA THR A 110 -10.82 9.77 20.63
C THR A 110 -10.33 8.35 20.80
N ALA A 111 -11.15 7.35 20.49
CA ALA A 111 -10.78 5.94 20.64
C ALA A 111 -9.91 5.49 19.46
N SER A 112 -8.94 4.60 19.73
CA SER A 112 -8.19 3.93 18.67
C SER A 112 -8.95 2.69 18.20
N ILE A 113 -8.74 2.32 16.93
CA ILE A 113 -9.25 1.08 16.33
C ILE A 113 -8.07 0.19 15.94
N VAL A 114 -8.32 -1.12 15.90
CA VAL A 114 -7.34 -2.13 15.46
C VAL A 114 -8.01 -3.06 14.46
N PHE A 115 -7.35 -3.31 13.35
CA PHE A 115 -7.82 -4.24 12.34
C PHE A 115 -6.66 -4.89 11.59
N GLU A 116 -6.92 -6.02 10.96
CA GLU A 116 -5.98 -6.69 10.10
C GLU A 116 -6.35 -6.51 8.64
N ILE A 117 -5.35 -6.23 7.84
CA ILE A 117 -5.45 -6.15 6.40
C ILE A 117 -4.73 -7.35 5.81
N LYS A 118 -5.37 -8.01 4.84
CA LYS A 118 -4.74 -9.00 3.97
C LYS A 118 -4.72 -8.50 2.53
N ILE A 119 -3.54 -8.52 1.92
CA ILE A 119 -3.33 -8.25 0.50
C ILE A 119 -3.22 -9.58 -0.24
N GLN A 120 -4.08 -9.77 -1.25
CA GLN A 120 -4.21 -11.05 -1.95
C GLN A 120 -4.40 -10.87 -3.48
N PRO A 121 -3.54 -11.49 -4.32
CA PRO A 121 -2.31 -12.21 -3.95
C PRO A 121 -1.27 -11.27 -3.32
N ALA A 122 -0.22 -11.83 -2.72
CA ALA A 122 0.85 -11.00 -2.17
C ALA A 122 1.51 -10.16 -3.27
N HIS A 123 1.57 -8.84 -3.08
CA HIS A 123 2.19 -7.92 -4.02
C HIS A 123 3.58 -7.48 -3.54
N GLN A 124 4.61 -7.76 -4.33
CA GLN A 124 6.01 -7.53 -3.95
C GLN A 124 6.36 -6.05 -3.76
N GLY A 125 5.54 -5.15 -4.30
CA GLY A 125 5.76 -3.72 -4.12
C GLY A 125 5.12 -3.14 -2.87
N PHE A 126 4.22 -3.87 -2.22
CA PHE A 126 3.34 -3.31 -1.19
C PHE A 126 4.04 -3.12 0.17
N ASP A 127 4.75 -4.14 0.65
CA ASP A 127 5.54 -4.04 1.88
C ASP A 127 6.66 -3.01 1.74
N LYS A 128 7.35 -2.99 0.59
CA LYS A 128 8.35 -1.99 0.25
C LYS A 128 7.78 -0.57 0.24
N LEU A 129 6.61 -0.40 -0.38
CA LEU A 129 5.85 0.85 -0.35
C LEU A 129 5.65 1.31 1.08
N LEU A 130 5.13 0.44 1.97
CA LEU A 130 4.83 0.82 3.35
C LEU A 130 6.09 1.26 4.11
N TYR A 131 7.20 0.51 3.99
CA TYR A 131 8.46 0.90 4.62
C TYR A 131 8.95 2.28 4.18
N ILE A 132 8.97 2.55 2.87
CA ILE A 132 9.46 3.82 2.35
C ILE A 132 8.48 4.95 2.69
N TYR A 133 7.18 4.71 2.54
CA TYR A 133 6.15 5.71 2.81
C TYR A 133 6.14 6.15 4.28
N TYR A 134 6.21 5.20 5.21
CA TYR A 134 6.23 5.48 6.65
C TYR A 134 7.57 6.11 7.06
N GLY A 135 8.69 5.63 6.50
CA GLY A 135 10.01 6.25 6.72
C GLY A 135 10.04 7.71 6.27
N LEU A 136 9.49 8.03 5.09
CA LEU A 136 9.36 9.42 4.62
C LEU A 136 8.52 10.27 5.56
N ALA A 137 7.47 9.72 6.16
CA ALA A 137 6.66 10.45 7.13
C ALA A 137 7.45 10.76 8.42
N ASP A 138 8.21 9.79 8.91
CA ASP A 138 9.05 9.92 10.11
C ASP A 138 10.21 10.92 9.88
N ASP A 139 10.81 10.90 8.70
CA ASP A 139 11.88 11.82 8.26
C ASP A 139 11.36 13.25 7.98
N GLY A 140 10.08 13.54 8.23
CA GLY A 140 9.48 14.86 8.01
C GLY A 140 9.22 15.21 6.53
N HIS A 141 9.30 14.22 5.64
CA HIS A 141 8.90 14.33 4.23
C HIS A 141 7.41 14.04 3.99
N GLY A 142 6.64 13.71 5.04
CA GLY A 142 5.18 13.63 5.02
C GLY A 142 4.49 14.98 5.24
N ARG A 143 3.30 15.15 4.65
CA ARG A 143 2.37 16.24 4.91
C ARG A 143 1.38 15.85 6.02
N PRO A 144 0.68 16.82 6.64
CA PRO A 144 -0.34 16.52 7.66
C PRO A 144 -1.50 15.67 7.16
N ASP A 145 -1.78 15.67 5.86
CA ASP A 145 -2.79 14.82 5.21
C ASP A 145 -2.29 13.42 4.85
N GLY A 146 -1.08 13.06 5.31
CA GLY A 146 -0.42 11.78 5.04
C GLY A 146 0.40 11.77 3.74
N ALA A 147 0.08 12.61 2.75
CA ALA A 147 0.75 12.56 1.45
C ALA A 147 2.24 12.94 1.52
N PRO A 148 3.11 12.40 0.65
CA PRO A 148 4.49 12.89 0.54
C PRO A 148 4.54 14.37 0.12
N LYS A 149 5.49 15.14 0.66
CA LYS A 149 5.76 16.53 0.25
C LYS A 149 6.29 16.63 -1.18
N SER A 150 7.06 15.63 -1.61
CA SER A 150 7.66 15.56 -2.95
C SER A 150 6.73 14.83 -3.92
N LEU A 151 6.41 15.49 -5.04
CA LEU A 151 5.67 14.85 -6.14
C LEU A 151 6.41 13.63 -6.68
N PHE A 152 7.74 13.68 -6.76
CA PHE A 152 8.54 12.54 -7.21
C PHE A 152 8.42 11.34 -6.26
N HIS A 153 8.46 11.56 -4.94
CA HIS A 153 8.22 10.48 -3.97
C HIS A 153 6.82 9.90 -4.12
N ALA A 154 5.79 10.75 -4.29
CA ALA A 154 4.42 10.28 -4.52
C ALA A 154 4.32 9.39 -5.77
N LEU A 155 4.85 9.84 -6.92
CA LEU A 155 4.82 9.08 -8.17
C LEU A 155 5.61 7.77 -8.08
N MET A 156 6.76 7.77 -7.40
CA MET A 156 7.56 6.56 -7.18
C MET A 156 6.81 5.54 -6.31
N LEU A 157 6.19 5.99 -5.21
CA LEU A 157 5.41 5.13 -4.31
C LEU A 157 4.19 4.55 -5.05
N MET A 158 3.48 5.37 -5.83
CA MET A 158 2.36 4.91 -6.66
C MET A 158 2.78 3.79 -7.63
N ASN A 159 3.90 3.97 -8.34
CA ASN A 159 4.41 2.97 -9.28
C ASN A 159 4.83 1.68 -8.58
N MET A 160 5.61 1.82 -7.50
CA MET A 160 6.15 0.68 -6.76
C MET A 160 5.03 -0.13 -6.11
N GLY A 161 4.09 0.55 -5.45
CA GLY A 161 3.00 -0.08 -4.74
C GLY A 161 1.89 -0.58 -5.64
N GLY A 162 1.81 -0.14 -6.90
CA GLY A 162 0.61 -0.36 -7.72
C GLY A 162 -0.60 0.36 -7.10
N VAL A 163 -0.45 1.65 -6.79
CA VAL A 163 -1.49 2.47 -6.14
C VAL A 163 -1.92 3.61 -7.07
N GLY A 164 -3.23 3.77 -7.23
CA GLY A 164 -3.84 4.90 -7.94
C GLY A 164 -4.51 5.88 -6.98
N TYR A 165 -4.43 7.18 -7.30
CA TYR A 165 -5.17 8.26 -6.64
C TYR A 165 -6.08 8.96 -7.66
N PRO A 166 -7.23 9.52 -7.25
CA PRO A 166 -8.10 10.24 -8.18
C PRO A 166 -7.54 11.62 -8.54
N GLY A 167 -8.14 12.25 -9.54
CA GLY A 167 -7.87 13.64 -9.93
C GLY A 167 -6.51 13.86 -10.61
N LEU A 168 -5.97 15.08 -10.46
CA LEU A 168 -4.77 15.53 -11.16
C LEU A 168 -3.53 14.68 -10.84
N VAL A 169 -3.39 14.22 -9.60
CA VAL A 169 -2.27 13.35 -9.20
C VAL A 169 -2.31 12.03 -9.96
N GLY A 170 -3.48 11.41 -10.07
CA GLY A 170 -3.66 10.19 -10.88
C GLY A 170 -3.36 10.41 -12.36
N TRP A 171 -3.76 11.56 -12.91
CA TRP A 171 -3.44 11.92 -14.29
C TRP A 171 -1.93 12.08 -14.52
N LEU A 172 -1.24 12.83 -13.65
CA LEU A 172 0.21 13.00 -13.71
C LEU A 172 0.95 11.67 -13.59
N PHE A 173 0.44 10.75 -12.77
CA PHE A 173 0.97 9.41 -12.67
C PHE A 173 0.85 8.62 -13.97
N GLY A 174 -0.28 8.71 -14.67
CA GLY A 174 -0.42 8.11 -16.00
C GLY A 174 0.63 8.62 -16.99
N VAL A 175 0.89 9.94 -17.00
CA VAL A 175 1.95 10.54 -17.84
C VAL A 175 3.34 10.04 -17.41
N PHE A 176 3.61 9.99 -16.11
CA PHE A 176 4.87 9.48 -15.56
C PHE A 176 5.13 8.03 -16.01
N VAL A 177 4.14 7.14 -15.92
CA VAL A 177 4.28 5.74 -16.35
C VAL A 177 4.57 5.64 -17.84
N VAL A 178 3.93 6.45 -18.68
CA VAL A 178 4.21 6.49 -20.13
C VAL A 178 5.64 6.96 -20.40
N ILE A 179 6.07 8.08 -19.80
CA ILE A 179 7.44 8.60 -19.97
C ILE A 179 8.48 7.60 -19.46
N ALA A 180 8.26 7.04 -18.26
CA ALA A 180 9.12 6.03 -17.69
C ALA A 180 9.18 4.79 -18.58
N GLY A 181 8.07 4.36 -19.17
CA GLY A 181 8.00 3.26 -20.12
C GLY A 181 8.71 3.56 -21.44
N LEU A 182 8.71 4.81 -21.93
CA LEU A 182 9.46 5.21 -23.11
C LEU A 182 10.97 5.26 -22.85
N ILE A 183 11.39 5.80 -21.70
CA ILE A 183 12.79 5.82 -21.25
C ILE A 183 13.29 4.41 -20.94
N ALA A 184 12.52 3.62 -20.20
CA ALA A 184 12.83 2.23 -19.89
C ALA A 184 12.71 1.34 -21.12
N GLY A 185 11.86 1.70 -22.09
CA GLY A 185 11.82 1.12 -23.43
C GLY A 185 13.08 1.46 -24.22
N ASP A 186 13.70 2.62 -23.99
CA ASP A 186 15.05 2.95 -24.49
C ASP A 186 16.14 2.15 -23.77
N TRP A 187 16.00 1.86 -22.48
CA TRP A 187 16.90 0.96 -21.73
C TRP A 187 16.71 -0.53 -22.08
N ARG A 188 15.47 -1.00 -22.29
CA ARG A 188 15.17 -2.36 -22.75
C ARG A 188 15.57 -2.53 -24.21
N ARG A 189 15.44 -1.51 -25.06
CA ARG A 189 16.00 -1.52 -26.43
C ARG A 189 17.53 -1.53 -26.41
N ARG A 190 18.19 -0.74 -25.55
CA ARG A 190 19.66 -0.74 -25.40
C ARG A 190 20.23 -1.97 -24.67
N ALA A 191 19.42 -2.70 -23.90
CA ALA A 191 19.80 -3.95 -23.24
C ALA A 191 19.31 -5.22 -23.96
N LEU A 192 18.77 -5.09 -25.19
CA LEU A 192 18.44 -6.21 -26.08
C LEU A 192 19.29 -6.22 -27.37
N ASP A 193 20.12 -5.19 -27.62
CA ASP A 193 20.90 -5.04 -28.85
C ASP A 193 22.42 -5.17 -28.70
N GLN A 194 22.92 -5.77 -27.62
CA GLN A 194 24.27 -6.34 -27.60
C GLN A 194 24.24 -7.72 -26.93
N GLU A 195 24.54 -8.72 -27.75
CA GLU A 195 25.12 -10.01 -27.34
C GLU A 195 24.19 -11.16 -26.91
N ILE A 196 23.16 -11.49 -27.70
CA ILE A 196 22.81 -12.91 -27.95
C ILE A 196 22.37 -13.08 -29.42
N LEU A 197 23.35 -13.05 -30.32
CA LEU A 197 23.49 -14.00 -31.42
C LEU A 197 24.97 -13.99 -31.86
N ARG A 198 25.85 -14.44 -30.95
CA ARG A 198 26.99 -15.34 -31.19
C ARG A 198 27.55 -15.81 -29.86
#